data_AF-A0A2S5KBS9-F1
#
_entry.id   AF-A0A2S5KBS9-F1
#
_cell.length_a   1.000
_cell.length_b   1.000
_cell.length_c   1.000
_cell.angle_alpha   90.00
_cell.angle_beta   90.00
_cell.angle_gamma   90.00
#
_symmetry.space_group_name_H-M   'P 1'
#
loop_
_entity.id
_entity.type
_entity.pdbx_description
1 polymer ?
#
loop_
_entity_poly.entity_id
_entity_poly.type
_entity_poly.pdbx_seq_one_letter_code
_entity_poly.pdbx_strand_id
1 'polypeptide(L)' 'MLELRPNCEWCDADLPPESAEARICSFECTFCATCAEHVLLQRCPNCSGELVRRPIRPAAALVRHPASLLRHIRQP' A
#
# COMPACT_ATOMS: atom_id res chain seq x y z
N MET A 1 11.81 1.95 8.34
CA MET A 1 11.84 1.59 6.90
C MET A 1 10.44 1.17 6.52
N LEU A 2 9.95 1.48 5.31
CA LEU A 2 8.62 1.05 4.88
C LEU A 2 8.44 -0.46 5.05
N GLU A 3 7.32 -0.90 5.61
CA GLU A 3 6.97 -2.30 5.78
C GLU A 3 6.67 -2.99 4.44
N LEU A 4 6.23 -2.24 3.42
CA LEU A 4 5.68 -2.74 2.16
C LEU A 4 4.52 -3.71 2.39
N ARG A 5 3.42 -3.19 2.94
CA ARG A 5 2.22 -3.99 3.25
C ARG A 5 1.72 -4.78 2.02
N PRO A 6 1.40 -6.06 2.17
CA PRO A 6 1.25 -6.99 1.05
C PRO A 6 -0.11 -6.90 0.36
N ASN A 7 -1.04 -6.07 0.84
CA ASN A 7 -2.42 -6.05 0.37
C ASN A 7 -3.06 -4.66 0.41
N CYS A 8 -4.16 -4.52 -0.32
CA CYS A 8 -5.06 -3.37 -0.24
C CYS A 8 -5.89 -3.46 1.04
N GLU A 9 -5.84 -2.43 1.88
CA GLU A 9 -6.56 -2.41 3.15
C GLU A 9 -8.09 -2.34 2.98
N TRP A 10 -8.60 -2.01 1.78
CA TRP A 10 -10.03 -1.91 1.47
C TRP A 10 -10.63 -3.18 0.85
N CYS A 11 -10.05 -3.65 -0.25
CA CYS A 11 -10.59 -4.80 -1.02
C CYS A 11 -9.78 -6.09 -0.85
N ASP A 12 -8.73 -6.07 -0.03
CA ASP A 12 -7.83 -7.19 0.22
C ASP A 12 -7.10 -7.74 -1.02
N ALA A 13 -7.03 -6.97 -2.12
CA ALA A 13 -6.24 -7.36 -3.29
C ALA A 13 -4.74 -7.40 -2.97
N ASP A 14 -4.01 -8.36 -3.54
CA ASP A 14 -2.57 -8.48 -3.33
C ASP A 14 -1.79 -7.32 -3.97
N LEU A 15 -0.82 -6.80 -3.22
CA LEU A 15 0.06 -5.71 -3.60
C LEU A 15 1.51 -6.09 -3.28
N PRO A 16 2.14 -6.93 -4.12
CA PRO A 16 3.53 -7.36 -3.94
C PRO A 16 4.50 -6.17 -3.95
N PRO A 17 5.71 -6.28 -3.36
CA PRO A 17 6.61 -5.15 -3.15
C PRO A 17 7.02 -4.39 -4.44
N GLU A 18 6.97 -5.06 -5.58
CA GLU A 18 7.22 -4.53 -6.92
C GLU A 18 5.98 -3.93 -7.62
N SER A 19 4.80 -4.05 -7.00
CA SER A 19 3.54 -3.59 -7.59
C SER A 19 3.54 -2.08 -7.85
N ALA A 20 3.30 -1.70 -9.10
CA ALA A 20 3.06 -0.32 -9.51
C ALA A 20 1.67 0.21 -9.08
N GLU A 21 0.78 -0.71 -8.69
CA GLU A 21 -0.62 -0.42 -8.35
C GLU A 21 -0.81 -0.07 -6.87
N ALA A 22 0.21 -0.26 -6.03
CA ALA A 22 0.13 0.13 -4.64
C ALA A 22 0.14 1.67 -4.50
N ARG A 23 -0.80 2.18 -3.70
CA ARG A 23 -0.85 3.56 -3.24
C ARG A 23 -0.69 3.58 -1.72
N ILE A 24 0.10 4.51 -1.19
CA ILE A 24 0.31 4.67 0.26
C ILE A 24 0.07 6.11 0.71
N CYS A 25 -0.27 6.29 1.98
CA CYS A 25 -0.15 7.57 2.68
C CYS A 25 1.14 7.63 3.53
N SER A 26 1.38 8.75 4.23
CA SER A 26 2.53 8.95 5.13
C SER A 26 2.61 7.97 6.31
N PHE A 27 1.50 7.32 6.67
CA PHE A 27 1.41 6.30 7.72
C PHE A 27 1.39 4.88 7.16
N GLU A 28 1.70 4.72 5.87
CA GLU A 28 1.76 3.44 5.18
C GLU A 28 0.41 2.70 5.09
N CYS A 29 -0.72 3.40 5.27
CA CYS A 29 -2.01 2.81 4.85
C CYS A 29 -1.95 2.51 3.35
N THR A 30 -2.14 1.26 2.97
CA THR A 30 -1.89 0.80 1.60
C THR A 30 -3.20 0.42 0.90
N PHE A 31 -3.42 0.94 -0.31
CA PHE A 31 -4.60 0.67 -1.12
C PHE A 31 -4.19 0.41 -2.57
N CYS A 32 -4.97 -0.37 -3.32
CA CYS A 32 -4.73 -0.52 -4.75
C CYS A 32 -5.16 0.75 -5.52
N ALA A 33 -4.62 0.95 -6.71
CA ALA A 33 -4.92 2.11 -7.54
C ALA A 33 -6.42 2.28 -7.80
N THR A 34 -7.13 1.18 -8.07
CA THR A 34 -8.60 1.17 -8.28
C THR A 34 -9.36 1.69 -7.06
N CYS A 35 -9.04 1.22 -5.85
CA CYS A 35 -9.69 1.71 -4.62
C CYS A 35 -9.30 3.15 -4.33
N ALA A 36 -8.02 3.50 -4.49
CA ALA A 36 -7.55 4.86 -4.31
C ALA A 36 -8.29 5.84 -5.24
N GLU A 37 -8.51 5.46 -6.51
CA GLU A 37 -9.16 6.32 -7.50
C GLU A 37 -10.67 6.39 -7.36
N HIS A 38 -11.35 5.24 -7.34
CA HIS A 38 -12.81 5.21 -7.48
C HIS A 38 -13.57 5.19 -6.16
N VAL A 39 -12.93 4.74 -5.07
CA VAL A 39 -13.59 4.61 -3.76
C VAL A 39 -13.15 5.71 -2.80
N LEU A 40 -11.84 5.98 -2.78
CA LEU A 40 -11.21 6.85 -1.79
C LEU A 40 -10.88 8.24 -2.34
N LEU A 41 -11.06 8.47 -3.65
CA LEU A 41 -10.86 9.76 -4.31
C LEU A 41 -9.48 10.38 -4.01
N GLN A 42 -8.43 9.54 -4.05
CA GLN A 42 -7.02 9.84 -3.76
C GLN A 42 -6.76 10.37 -2.33
N ARG A 43 -7.69 10.14 -1.40
CA ARG A 43 -7.60 10.55 0.01
C ARG A 43 -7.62 9.32 0.92
N CYS A 44 -6.64 9.20 1.80
CA CYS A 44 -6.61 8.11 2.76
C CYS A 44 -7.77 8.25 3.77
N PRO A 45 -8.60 7.21 3.99
CA PRO A 45 -9.74 7.29 4.90
C PRO A 45 -9.32 7.36 6.37
N ASN A 46 -8.10 6.93 6.71
CA ASN A 46 -7.62 6.86 8.10
C ASN A 46 -6.95 8.17 8.56
N CYS A 47 -6.13 8.78 7.72
CA CYS A 47 -5.36 9.97 8.10
C CYS A 47 -5.77 11.24 7.33
N SER A 48 -6.72 11.13 6.40
CA SER A 48 -7.05 12.22 5.47
C SER A 48 -5.83 12.76 4.73
N GLY A 49 -4.80 11.96 4.48
CA GLY A 49 -3.65 12.33 3.66
C GLY A 49 -3.87 12.03 2.18
N GLU A 50 -2.96 12.46 1.33
CA GLU A 50 -2.92 12.01 -0.07
C GLU A 50 -2.55 10.53 -0.17
N LEU A 51 -3.07 9.87 -1.21
CA LEU A 51 -2.64 8.54 -1.63
C LEU A 51 -1.74 8.70 -2.85
N VAL A 52 -0.46 8.38 -2.69
CA VAL A 52 0.54 8.47 -3.76
C VAL A 52 1.10 7.09 -4.10
N ARG A 53 1.73 6.94 -5.26
CA ARG A 53 2.35 5.68 -5.67
C ARG A 53 3.38 5.21 -4.64
N ARG A 54 3.27 3.95 -4.21
CA ARG A 54 4.23 3.32 -3.29
C ARG A 54 5.61 3.25 -3.94
N PRO A 55 6.68 3.72 -3.27
CA PRO A 55 8.05 3.48 -3.74
C PRO A 55 8.35 1.98 -3.83
N ILE A 56 8.96 1.54 -4.93
CA ILE A 56 9.38 0.16 -5.12
C ILE A 56 10.76 -0.04 -4.50
N ARG A 57 10.91 -1.06 -3.64
CA ARG A 57 12.21 -1.47 -3.11
C ARG A 57 12.96 -2.30 -4.16
N PRO A 58 14.21 -1.95 -4.53
CA PRO A 58 14.99 -2.75 -5.47
C PRO A 58 15.19 -4.20 -5.00
N ALA A 59 15.24 -5.14 -5.94
CA ALA A 59 15.34 -6.57 -5.66
C ALA A 59 16.51 -6.93 -4.72
N ALA A 60 17.69 -6.34 -4.93
CA ALA A 60 18.85 -6.58 -4.07
C ALA A 60 18.63 -6.13 -2.61
N ALA A 61 17.84 -5.06 -2.41
CA ALA A 61 17.51 -4.56 -1.08
C ALA A 61 16.45 -5.42 -0.37
N LEU A 62 15.55 -6.09 -1.12
CA LEU A 62 14.54 -6.99 -0.55
C LEU A 62 15.15 -8.20 0.18
N VAL A 63 16.33 -8.67 -0.26
CA VAL A 63 17.04 -9.78 0.42
C VAL A 63 17.42 -9.40 1.85
N ARG A 64 17.85 -8.16 2.07
CA ARG A 64 18.29 -7.67 3.40
C ARG A 64 17.14 -7.05 4.20
N HIS A 65 16.13 -6.56 3.50
CA HIS A 65 14.99 -5.85 4.04
C HIS A 65 13.72 -6.36 3.37
N PRO A 66 13.20 -7.52 3.80
CA PRO A 66 12.03 -8.14 3.18
C PRO A 66 10.79 -7.26 3.33
N ALA A 67 9.82 -7.47 2.44
CA ALA A 67 8.49 -6.91 2.58
C ALA A 67 7.73 -7.61 3.71
N SER A 68 6.75 -6.92 4.28
CA SER A 68 5.88 -7.47 5.30
C SER A 68 4.99 -8.58 4.72
N LEU A 69 4.81 -9.64 5.49
CA LEU A 69 3.83 -10.69 5.22
C LEU A 69 2.51 -10.44 5.97
N LEU A 70 2.48 -9.46 6.87
CA LEU A 70 1.31 -9.13 7.66
C LEU A 70 0.30 -8.39 6.78
N ARG A 71 -0.85 -9.02 6.55
CA ARG A 71 -1.97 -8.37 5.87
C ARG A 71 -2.67 -7.40 6.81
N HIS A 72 -3.12 -6.30 6.25
CA HIS A 72 -3.93 -5.31 6.95
C HIS A 72 -5.29 -5.24 6.26
N ILE A 73 -6.36 -5.54 6.96
CA ILE A 73 -7.72 -5.35 6.45
C ILE A 73 -8.37 -4.31 7.35
N ARG A 74 -8.86 -3.24 6.75
CA ARG A 74 -9.68 -2.25 7.44
C ARG A 74 -10.98 -2.14 6.66
N GLN A 75 -11.99 -2.88 7.13
CA GLN A 75 -13.36 -2.67 6.68
C GLN A 75 -13.79 -1.24 7.02
N PRO A 76 -14.65 -0.62 6.19
CA PRO A 76 -15.20 0.72 6.43
C PRO A 76 -15.94 0.83 7.77
#